data_AF-A0A7M2WYA0-F1
#
_entry.id   AF-A0A7M2WYA0-F1
#
_cell.length_a   1.000
_cell.length_b   1.000
_cell.length_c   1.000
_cell.angle_alpha   90.00
_cell.angle_beta   90.00
_cell.angle_gamma   90.00
#
_symmetry.space_group_name_H-M   'P 1'
#
loop_
_entity.id
_entity.type
_entity.pdbx_description
1 polymer ?
#
loop_
_entity_poly.entity_id
_entity_poly.type
_entity_poly.pdbx_seq_one_letter_code
_entity_poly.pdbx_strand_id
1 'polypeptide(L)' 'MEFRRSESSQPNPTVASAKGVNTPLVENVDYYIEQGRWVFTAVFHRKRGHCCGSGCRHCPYEHCNVPPADD' A
#
# COMPACT_ATOMS: atom_id res chain seq x y z
N MET A 1 -43.67 12.94 25.87
CA MET A 1 -42.85 14.11 26.26
C MET A 1 -42.09 13.77 27.53
N GLU A 2 -40.76 13.76 27.62
CA GLU A 2 -39.67 13.51 26.64
C GLU A 2 -38.36 13.30 27.44
N PHE A 3 -37.22 12.84 26.91
CA PHE A 3 -36.80 12.60 25.51
C PHE A 3 -36.28 11.17 25.29
N ARG A 4 -36.15 10.73 24.03
CA ARG A 4 -35.19 9.68 23.65
C ARG A 4 -33.76 10.19 23.89
N ARG A 5 -33.04 9.66 24.88
CA ARG A 5 -31.59 9.89 24.99
C ARG A 5 -30.86 9.01 23.97
N SER A 6 -30.92 9.43 22.72
CA SER A 6 -30.21 8.87 21.57
C SER A 6 -28.71 9.14 21.69
N GLU A 7 -28.04 8.53 22.67
CA GLU A 7 -26.64 8.81 22.97
C GLU A 7 -25.78 7.56 22.84
N SER A 8 -24.79 7.70 21.96
CA SER A 8 -23.66 6.81 21.71
C SER A 8 -23.85 5.74 20.61
N SER A 9 -24.07 6.22 19.39
CA SER A 9 -23.66 5.49 18.18
C SER A 9 -22.22 5.01 18.33
N GLN A 10 -22.03 3.70 18.44
CA GLN A 10 -20.73 3.06 18.27
C GLN A 10 -20.57 2.63 16.80
N PRO A 11 -19.80 3.38 15.98
CA PRO A 11 -19.03 2.79 14.91
C PRO A 11 -17.59 2.68 15.39
N ASN A 12 -17.29 1.66 16.19
CA ASN A 12 -15.92 1.30 16.53
C ASN A 12 -15.47 0.23 15.53
N PRO A 13 -14.64 0.55 14.51
CA PRO A 13 -14.21 -0.43 13.53
C PRO A 13 -13.25 -1.42 14.18
N THR A 14 -13.72 -2.66 14.36
CA THR A 14 -12.98 -3.79 14.94
C THR A 14 -11.78 -4.21 14.07
N VAL A 15 -10.70 -3.44 14.09
CA VAL A 15 -9.40 -3.82 13.52
C VAL A 15 -8.57 -4.62 14.54
N ALA A 16 -9.14 -5.75 14.96
CA ALA A 16 -8.46 -6.71 15.83
C ALA A 16 -7.25 -7.32 15.11
N SER A 17 -6.04 -6.90 15.50
CA SER A 17 -4.79 -7.44 14.98
C SER A 17 -4.57 -8.88 15.43
N ALA A 18 -4.59 -9.84 14.50
CA ALA A 18 -4.06 -11.19 14.72
C ALA A 18 -3.47 -11.79 13.43
N LYS A 19 -2.13 -11.94 13.42
CA LYS A 19 -1.28 -12.73 12.49
C LYS A 19 -1.86 -13.14 11.12
N GLY A 20 -1.37 -12.47 10.08
CA GLY A 20 -1.56 -12.85 8.68
C GLY A 20 -1.65 -11.62 7.82
N VAL A 21 -0.52 -11.04 7.42
CA VAL A 21 -0.45 -9.72 6.76
C VAL A 21 -0.84 -9.80 5.28
N ASN A 22 -2.07 -10.23 5.02
CA ASN A 22 -2.71 -10.06 3.72
C ASN A 22 -3.32 -8.64 3.66
N THR A 23 -2.46 -7.62 3.79
CA THR A 23 -2.87 -6.23 3.57
C THR A 23 -3.30 -6.11 2.11
N PRO A 24 -4.57 -5.81 1.79
CA PRO A 24 -4.95 -5.56 0.41
C PRO A 24 -4.09 -4.41 -0.12
N LEU A 25 -3.64 -4.53 -1.37
CA LEU A 25 -2.88 -3.48 -2.03
C LEU A 25 -3.80 -2.25 -2.16
N VAL A 26 -3.46 -1.17 -1.47
CA VAL A 26 -4.33 0.01 -1.40
C VAL A 26 -3.97 0.95 -2.55
N GLU A 27 -4.93 1.18 -3.44
CA GLU A 27 -4.82 2.21 -4.46
C GLU A 27 -4.57 3.59 -3.84
N ASN A 28 -3.73 4.41 -4.47
CA ASN A 28 -3.20 5.68 -3.94
C ASN A 28 -2.21 5.54 -2.76
N VAL A 29 -1.86 4.33 -2.32
CA VAL A 29 -0.82 4.10 -1.28
C VAL A 29 0.30 3.20 -1.81
N ASP A 30 -0.03 1.99 -2.28
CA ASP A 30 0.92 1.01 -2.79
C ASP A 30 1.19 1.23 -4.30
N TYR A 31 0.13 1.54 -5.05
CA TYR A 31 0.20 1.87 -6.46
C TYR A 31 -0.89 2.88 -6.82
N TYR A 32 -0.69 3.60 -7.91
CA TYR A 32 -1.71 4.44 -8.54
C TYR A 32 -1.66 4.29 -10.06
N ILE A 33 -2.77 4.58 -10.73
CA ILE A 33 -2.85 4.53 -12.18
C ILE A 33 -2.77 5.95 -12.72
N GLU A 34 -1.73 6.25 -13.48
CA GLU A 34 -1.49 7.56 -14.09
C GLU A 34 -1.41 7.36 -15.60
N GLN A 35 -2.31 8.00 -16.37
CA GLN A 35 -2.39 7.86 -17.84
C GLN A 35 -2.45 6.39 -18.32
N GLY A 36 -3.17 5.53 -17.59
CA GLY A 36 -3.27 4.09 -17.89
C GLY A 36 -2.03 3.26 -17.53
N ARG A 37 -1.00 3.86 -16.92
CA ARG A 37 0.23 3.19 -16.49
C ARG A 37 0.18 2.90 -14.99
N TRP A 38 0.63 1.72 -14.61
CA TRP A 38 0.68 1.28 -13.21
C TRP A 38 1.95 1.83 -12.56
N VAL A 39 1.81 2.82 -11.69
CA VAL A 39 2.94 3.43 -10.96
C VAL A 39 2.97 2.91 -9.54
N PHE A 40 3.92 2.03 -9.24
CA PHE A 40 4.18 1.54 -7.89
C PHE A 40 4.96 2.57 -7.06
N THR A 41 4.60 2.71 -5.79
CA THR A 41 5.26 3.62 -4.85
C THR A 41 6.40 2.93 -4.10
N ALA A 42 7.26 3.73 -3.44
CA ALA A 42 8.27 3.20 -2.52
C ALA A 42 7.66 2.36 -1.37
N VAL A 43 6.40 2.60 -0.99
CA VAL A 43 5.70 1.85 0.07
C VAL A 43 5.49 0.39 -0.36
N PHE A 44 5.06 0.15 -1.59
CA PHE A 44 4.91 -1.20 -2.14
C PHE A 44 6.25 -1.96 -2.19
N HIS A 45 7.31 -1.31 -2.66
CA HIS A 45 8.66 -1.89 -2.65
C HIS A 45 9.15 -2.21 -1.23
N ARG A 46 8.84 -1.34 -0.25
CA ARG A 46 9.18 -1.57 1.16
C ARG A 46 8.39 -2.71 1.79
N LYS A 47 7.08 -2.85 1.48
CA LYS A 47 6.27 -4.01 1.88
C LYS A 47 6.77 -5.32 1.27
N ARG A 48 7.23 -5.29 0.01
CA ARG A 48 7.75 -6.47 -0.70
C ARG A 48 9.10 -6.96 -0.18
N GLY A 49 9.91 -6.07 0.39
CA GLY A 49 11.21 -6.41 0.98
C GLY A 49 12.33 -6.72 -0.02
N HIS A 50 12.11 -6.54 -1.34
CA HIS A 50 13.16 -6.78 -2.35
C HIS A 50 13.03 -5.91 -3.62
N CYS A 51 14.15 -5.75 -4.34
CA CYS A 51 14.21 -5.03 -5.62
C CYS A 51 13.71 -5.89 -6.79
N CYS A 52 12.65 -5.46 -7.46
CA CYS A 52 12.01 -6.24 -8.53
C CYS A 52 12.78 -6.32 -9.86
N GLY A 53 13.90 -5.60 -10.02
CA GLY A 53 14.73 -5.63 -11.22
C GLY A 53 14.17 -4.90 -12.45
N SER A 54 13.08 -4.13 -12.30
CA SER A 54 12.36 -3.49 -13.42
C SER A 54 12.61 -1.98 -13.59
N GLY A 55 13.67 -1.41 -12.98
CA GLY A 55 14.02 0.00 -13.14
C GLY A 55 13.01 1.02 -12.57
N CYS A 56 12.26 0.66 -11.52
CA CYS A 56 11.20 1.52 -10.98
C CYS A 56 11.74 2.84 -10.39
N ARG A 57 11.17 3.99 -10.75
CA ARG A 57 11.66 5.32 -10.32
C ARG A 57 11.66 5.56 -8.81
N HIS A 58 10.77 4.91 -8.07
CA HIS A 58 10.66 5.02 -6.60
C HIS A 58 11.27 3.82 -5.86
N CYS A 59 12.30 3.18 -6.42
CA CYS A 59 12.92 2.01 -5.80
C CYS A 59 13.82 2.43 -4.62
N PRO A 60 13.56 1.98 -3.37
CA PRO A 60 14.41 2.29 -2.23
C PRO A 60 15.68 1.42 -2.15
N TYR A 61 15.88 0.50 -3.11
CA TYR A 61 17.00 -0.44 -3.17
C TYR A 61 18.00 -0.11 -4.29
N GLU A 62 18.06 1.14 -4.72
CA GLU A 62 19.05 1.68 -5.68
C GLU A 62 19.27 0.79 -6.92
N HIS A 63 18.19 0.18 -7.42
CA HIS A 63 18.21 -0.73 -8.58
C HIS A 63 19.18 -1.92 -8.48
N CYS A 64 19.56 -2.36 -7.28
CA CYS A 64 20.52 -3.46 -7.04
C CYS A 64 20.23 -4.79 -7.79
N ASN A 65 18.98 -5.07 -8.18
CA ASN A 65 18.60 -6.26 -8.95
C ASN A 65 18.17 -5.96 -10.39
N VAL A 66 18.35 -4.72 -10.87
CA VAL A 66 18.15 -4.37 -12.27
C VAL A 66 19.41 -4.83 -13.01
N PRO A 67 19.32 -5.79 -13.95
CA PRO A 67 20.49 -6.13 -14.76
C PRO A 67 20.96 -4.87 -15.50
N PRO A 68 22.28 -4.64 -15.62
CA PRO A 68 22.75 -3.56 -16.47
C PRO A 68 22.17 -3.74 -17.86
N ALA A 69 21.57 -2.69 -18.41
CA ALA A 69 21.19 -2.63 -19.80
C ALA A 69 22.48 -2.44 -20.63
N ASP A 70 23.18 -3.55 -20.84
CA ASP A 70 24.23 -3.68 -21.84
C ASP A 70 23.54 -3.61 -23.22
N ASP A 71 24.12 -2.78 -24.10
CA ASP A 71 23.55 -2.23 -25.35
C ASP A 71 23.26 -3.29 -26.45
#